data_AF-A0A9Q0G443-F1
#
_entry.id   AF-A0A9Q0G443-F1
#
_cell.length_a   1.000
_cell.length_b   1.000
_cell.length_c   1.000
_cell.angle_alpha   90.00
_cell.angle_beta   90.00
_cell.angle_gamma   90.00
#
_symmetry.space_group_name_H-M   'P 1'
#
loop_
_entity.id
_entity.type
_entity.pdbx_description
1 polymer ?
#
loop_
_entity_poly.entity_id
_entity_poly.type
_entity_poly.pdbx_seq_one_letter_code
_entity_poly.pdbx_strand_id
1 'polypeptide(L)'
;MERDKRAAVKGRHVLVFPLPAQGHINPMLQFSKRLAAKGIKVTLITTSSYLMAMQEEQALPTSINLEPIFDGFREGERAASVDDYLECFTTTAPGSLAEVIKKHSSTENPPRCLIYDTLLPWALDVAQDSGIYNAATFSLNPVQLVLYITMSFKGSYPGAYDLVFSRFSNIEKATWVLWNVFDDLEDEVGSLVIDRL
;
A
#
# COMPACT_ATOMS: atom_id res chain seq x y z
N MET A 1 41.28 5.85 -12.45
CA MET A 1 40.92 4.55 -11.84
C MET A 1 39.95 4.88 -10.71
N GLU A 2 38.68 5.05 -11.05
CA GLU A 2 37.63 5.57 -10.15
C GLU A 2 36.30 4.96 -10.58
N ARG A 3 36.20 3.64 -10.42
CA ARG A 3 34.95 2.88 -10.54
C ARG A 3 34.93 1.89 -9.41
N ASP A 4 34.73 2.40 -8.21
CA ASP A 4 34.31 1.59 -7.08
C ASP A 4 33.71 2.50 -6.01
N LYS A 5 32.36 2.55 -5.98
CA LYS A 5 31.49 2.96 -4.86
C LYS A 5 30.04 3.21 -5.33
N ARG A 6 29.43 2.19 -5.91
CA ARG A 6 28.00 1.89 -5.74
C ARG A 6 27.87 0.38 -5.67
N ALA A 7 28.39 -0.21 -4.58
CA ALA A 7 27.86 -1.49 -4.16
C ALA A 7 26.34 -1.28 -4.06
N ALA A 8 25.56 -2.03 -4.83
CA ALA A 8 24.10 -2.00 -4.71
C ALA A 8 23.78 -2.24 -3.24
N VAL A 9 23.22 -1.24 -2.57
CA VAL A 9 22.84 -1.35 -1.16
C VAL A 9 21.73 -2.40 -1.10
N LYS A 10 22.08 -3.65 -0.76
CA LYS A 10 21.14 -4.73 -0.52
C LYS A 10 20.20 -4.27 0.61
N GLY A 11 18.89 -4.31 0.38
CA GLY A 11 17.90 -4.02 1.43
C GLY A 11 17.02 -2.78 1.19
N ARG A 12 17.25 -1.99 0.14
CA ARG A 12 16.41 -0.81 -0.17
C ARG A 12 15.26 -1.17 -1.10
N HIS A 13 14.37 -2.05 -0.65
CA HIS A 13 13.14 -2.44 -1.37
C HIS A 13 11.94 -2.36 -0.44
N VAL A 14 10.92 -1.62 -0.87
CA VAL A 14 9.64 -1.51 -0.17
C VAL A 14 8.49 -1.96 -1.06
N LEU A 15 7.51 -2.59 -0.44
CA LEU A 15 6.20 -2.85 -1.04
C LEU A 15 5.27 -1.73 -0.62
N VAL A 16 4.46 -1.24 -1.55
CA VAL A 16 3.47 -0.19 -1.30
C VAL A 16 2.10 -0.74 -1.67
N PHE A 17 1.17 -0.77 -0.73
CA PHE A 17 -0.13 -1.42 -0.89
C PHE A 17 -1.29 -0.47 -0.52
N PRO A 18 -1.78 0.32 -1.48
CA PRO A 18 -2.98 1.15 -1.32
C PRO A 18 -4.26 0.33 -1.27
N LEU A 19 -5.33 0.93 -0.71
CA LEU A 19 -6.69 0.51 -1.01
C LEU A 19 -6.90 0.59 -2.54
N PRO A 20 -7.54 -0.41 -3.20
CA PRO A 20 -7.68 -0.44 -4.65
C PRO A 20 -8.77 0.53 -5.16
N ALA A 21 -8.60 1.80 -4.86
CA ALA A 21 -9.45 2.90 -5.25
C ALA A 21 -8.56 4.06 -5.72
N GLN A 22 -8.96 4.72 -6.81
CA GLN A 22 -8.14 5.76 -7.46
C GLN A 22 -7.70 6.88 -6.50
N GLY A 23 -8.57 7.28 -5.56
CA GLY A 23 -8.28 8.30 -4.55
C GLY A 23 -7.16 7.92 -3.57
N HIS A 24 -6.85 6.64 -3.44
CA HIS A 24 -5.82 6.09 -2.56
C HIS A 24 -4.55 5.73 -3.34
N ILE A 25 -4.72 5.12 -4.52
CA ILE A 25 -3.63 4.72 -5.40
C ILE A 25 -2.83 5.93 -5.87
N ASN A 26 -3.48 7.00 -6.31
CA ASN A 26 -2.79 8.17 -6.86
C ASN A 26 -1.82 8.82 -5.85
N PRO A 27 -2.23 9.14 -4.61
CA PRO A 27 -1.30 9.65 -3.60
C PRO A 27 -0.15 8.68 -3.29
N MET A 28 -0.44 7.38 -3.10
CA MET A 28 0.59 6.38 -2.78
C MET A 28 1.55 6.15 -3.97
N LEU A 29 1.07 6.32 -5.20
CA LEU A 29 1.90 6.32 -6.40
C LEU A 29 2.83 7.53 -6.44
N GLN A 30 2.36 8.73 -6.10
CA GLN A 30 3.23 9.92 -6.03
C GLN A 30 4.27 9.79 -4.92
N PHE A 31 3.88 9.28 -3.75
CA PHE A 31 4.80 8.93 -2.68
C PHE A 31 5.84 7.91 -3.13
N SER A 32 5.42 6.85 -3.83
CA SER A 32 6.30 5.84 -4.42
C SER A 32 7.31 6.44 -5.40
N LYS A 33 6.92 7.44 -6.20
CA LYS A 33 7.83 8.14 -7.12
C LYS A 33 8.92 8.89 -6.36
N ARG A 34 8.58 9.52 -5.23
CA ARG A 34 9.55 10.22 -4.37
C ARG A 34 10.56 9.24 -3.74
N LEU A 35 10.09 8.07 -3.27
CA LEU A 35 10.98 7.01 -2.76
C LEU A 35 11.92 6.49 -3.85
N ALA A 36 11.39 6.23 -5.05
CA ALA A 36 12.18 5.80 -6.21
C ALA A 36 13.26 6.82 -6.59
N ALA A 37 12.94 8.12 -6.56
CA ALA A 37 13.90 9.20 -6.80
C ALA A 37 15.05 9.21 -5.77
N LYS A 38 14.81 8.73 -4.54
CA LYS A 38 15.84 8.55 -3.50
C LYS A 38 16.62 7.23 -3.62
N GLY A 39 16.44 6.49 -4.72
CA GLY A 39 17.14 5.24 -5.01
C GLY A 39 16.59 4.02 -4.25
N ILE A 40 15.37 4.10 -3.71
CA ILE A 40 14.68 2.96 -3.09
C ILE A 40 13.93 2.21 -4.19
N LYS A 41 14.12 0.89 -4.28
CA LYS A 41 13.28 0.05 -5.14
C LYS A 41 11.87 0.03 -4.57
N VAL A 42 10.88 0.33 -5.40
CA VAL A 42 9.46 0.31 -4.99
C VAL A 42 8.70 -0.68 -5.85
N THR A 43 7.90 -1.52 -5.21
CA THR A 43 6.89 -2.33 -5.88
C THR A 43 5.52 -1.91 -5.36
N LEU A 44 4.71 -1.30 -6.22
CA LEU A 44 3.33 -0.92 -5.94
C LEU A 44 2.42 -2.10 -6.23
N ILE A 45 1.70 -2.53 -5.21
CA ILE A 45 0.77 -3.65 -5.26
C ILE A 45 -0.62 -3.09 -5.56
N THR A 46 -1.31 -3.65 -6.55
CA THR A 46 -2.67 -3.26 -6.91
C THR A 46 -3.44 -4.47 -7.45
N THR A 47 -4.73 -4.34 -7.70
CA THR A 47 -5.52 -5.43 -8.30
C THR A 47 -5.24 -5.54 -9.80
N SER A 48 -5.42 -6.74 -10.36
CA SER A 48 -5.27 -6.98 -11.80
C SER A 48 -6.16 -6.07 -12.64
N SER A 49 -7.40 -5.84 -12.20
CA SER A 49 -8.37 -4.96 -12.85
C SER A 49 -7.87 -3.52 -12.95
N TYR A 50 -7.29 -2.99 -11.88
CA TYR A 50 -6.74 -1.64 -11.90
C TYR A 50 -5.45 -1.56 -12.73
N LEU A 51 -4.60 -2.59 -12.68
CA LEU A 51 -3.39 -2.64 -13.48
C LEU A 51 -3.70 -2.58 -14.99
N MET A 52 -4.71 -3.32 -15.44
CA MET A 52 -5.18 -3.28 -16.83
C MET A 52 -5.67 -1.88 -17.22
N ALA A 53 -6.47 -1.23 -16.37
CA ALA A 53 -6.92 0.15 -16.62
C ALA A 53 -5.75 1.14 -16.75
N MET A 54 -4.73 1.04 -15.90
CA MET A 54 -3.53 1.89 -16.01
C MET A 54 -2.73 1.65 -17.30
N GLN A 55 -2.70 0.41 -17.80
CA GLN A 55 -2.02 0.06 -19.04
C GLN A 55 -2.73 0.68 -20.25
N GLU A 56 -4.06 0.60 -20.28
CA GLU A 56 -4.88 1.22 -21.33
C GLU A 56 -4.67 2.74 -21.39
N GLU A 57 -4.57 3.39 -20.23
CA GLU A 57 -4.31 4.84 -20.12
C GLU A 57 -2.86 5.24 -20.38
N GLN A 58 -1.95 4.28 -20.64
CA GLN A 58 -0.49 4.50 -20.76
C GLN A 58 0.10 5.24 -19.52
N ALA A 59 -0.53 5.08 -18.36
CA ALA A 59 -0.21 5.79 -17.13
C ALA A 59 0.83 5.06 -16.26
N LEU A 60 1.50 4.04 -16.81
CA LEU A 60 2.44 3.20 -16.07
C LEU A 60 3.68 3.99 -15.64
N PRO A 61 4.02 3.99 -14.34
CA PRO A 61 5.28 4.58 -13.89
C PRO A 61 6.46 3.74 -14.40
N THR A 62 7.46 4.38 -15.01
CA THR A 62 8.69 3.72 -15.47
C THR A 62 9.69 3.45 -14.35
N SER A 63 9.57 4.15 -13.22
CA SER A 63 10.49 4.07 -12.08
C SER A 63 10.02 3.16 -10.94
N ILE A 64 8.84 2.55 -11.06
CA ILE A 64 8.20 1.75 -10.01
C ILE A 64 7.75 0.43 -10.62
N ASN A 65 7.98 -0.67 -9.91
CA ASN A 65 7.45 -1.97 -10.31
C ASN A 65 5.98 -2.06 -9.92
N LEU A 66 5.15 -2.67 -10.78
CA LEU A 66 3.77 -2.96 -10.45
C LEU A 66 3.61 -4.47 -10.27
N GLU A 67 2.92 -4.87 -9.22
CA GLU A 67 2.65 -6.27 -8.92
C GLU A 67 1.14 -6.45 -8.66
N PRO A 68 0.44 -7.25 -9.47
CA PRO A 68 -0.97 -7.51 -9.25
C PRO A 68 -1.19 -8.48 -8.08
N ILE A 69 -2.26 -8.26 -7.32
CA ILE A 69 -2.84 -9.25 -6.40
C ILE A 69 -4.22 -9.67 -6.86
N PHE A 70 -4.63 -10.86 -6.40
CA PHE A 70 -5.99 -11.34 -6.55
C PHE A 70 -6.87 -10.77 -5.44
N ASP A 71 -7.94 -10.07 -5.84
CA ASP A 71 -8.92 -9.44 -4.96
C ASP A 71 -10.21 -10.25 -4.78
N GLY A 72 -10.26 -11.46 -5.35
CA GLY A 72 -11.44 -12.33 -5.32
C GLY A 72 -12.25 -12.35 -6.61
N PHE A 73 -11.97 -11.45 -7.56
CA PHE A 73 -12.71 -11.34 -8.82
C PHE A 73 -11.81 -11.59 -10.02
N ARG A 74 -12.29 -12.37 -10.98
CA ARG A 74 -11.63 -12.57 -12.27
C ARG A 74 -11.97 -11.44 -13.23
N GLU A 75 -11.23 -11.38 -14.33
CA GLU A 75 -11.51 -10.42 -15.40
C GLU A 75 -12.96 -10.54 -15.88
N GLY A 76 -13.67 -9.41 -15.88
CA GLY A 76 -15.09 -9.32 -16.26
C GLY A 76 -16.09 -9.66 -15.15
N GLU A 77 -15.65 -10.22 -14.01
CA GLU A 77 -16.52 -10.42 -12.85
C GLU A 77 -16.74 -9.11 -12.10
N ARG A 78 -17.92 -8.97 -11.50
CA ARG A 78 -18.30 -7.79 -10.71
C ARG A 78 -19.04 -8.24 -9.46
N ALA A 79 -18.71 -7.60 -8.34
CA ALA A 79 -19.48 -7.75 -7.12
C ALA A 79 -20.91 -7.23 -7.31
N ALA A 80 -21.88 -7.82 -6.60
CA ALA A 80 -23.26 -7.37 -6.65
C ALA A 80 -23.45 -6.02 -5.95
N SER A 81 -22.61 -5.71 -4.96
CA SER A 81 -22.56 -4.44 -4.26
C SER A 81 -21.13 -4.08 -3.82
N VAL A 82 -20.95 -2.86 -3.31
CA VAL A 82 -19.68 -2.42 -2.70
C VAL A 82 -19.35 -3.24 -1.46
N ASP A 83 -20.36 -3.58 -0.65
CA ASP A 83 -20.16 -4.37 0.57
C ASP A 83 -19.70 -5.80 0.22
N ASP A 84 -20.31 -6.44 -0.80
CA ASP A 84 -19.88 -7.76 -1.28
C ASP A 84 -18.43 -7.73 -1.82
N TYR A 85 -18.04 -6.64 -2.49
CA TYR A 85 -16.66 -6.46 -2.94
C TYR A 85 -15.70 -6.40 -1.75
N LEU A 86 -16.00 -5.58 -0.74
CA LEU A 86 -15.16 -5.39 0.43
C LEU A 86 -15.04 -6.69 1.25
N GLU A 87 -16.11 -7.45 1.41
CA GLU A 87 -16.09 -8.75 2.11
C GLU A 87 -15.21 -9.77 1.37
N CYS A 88 -15.40 -9.90 0.06
CA CYS A 88 -14.60 -10.81 -0.76
C CYS A 88 -13.12 -10.41 -0.77
N PHE A 89 -12.84 -9.11 -0.93
CA PHE A 89 -11.50 -8.55 -0.92
C PHE A 89 -10.78 -8.77 0.40
N THR A 90 -11.42 -8.45 1.53
CA THR A 90 -10.82 -8.63 2.86
C THR A 90 -10.59 -10.10 3.23
N THR A 91 -11.35 -11.02 2.64
CA THR A 91 -11.15 -12.46 2.82
C THR A 91 -10.03 -13.01 1.93
N THR A 92 -9.90 -12.51 0.70
CA THR A 92 -9.04 -13.12 -0.32
C THR A 92 -7.67 -12.45 -0.43
N ALA A 93 -7.63 -11.12 -0.36
CA ALA A 93 -6.41 -10.35 -0.57
C ALA A 93 -5.29 -10.61 0.46
N PRO A 94 -5.55 -10.95 1.74
CA PRO A 94 -4.47 -11.28 2.68
C PRO A 94 -3.60 -12.44 2.21
N GLY A 95 -4.22 -13.51 1.69
CA GLY A 95 -3.50 -14.66 1.15
C GLY A 95 -2.67 -14.29 -0.07
N SER A 96 -3.26 -13.52 -1.00
CA SER A 96 -2.56 -13.06 -2.21
C SER A 96 -1.40 -12.11 -1.88
N LEU A 97 -1.56 -11.22 -0.89
CA LEU A 97 -0.50 -10.34 -0.42
C LEU A 97 0.67 -11.14 0.18
N ALA A 98 0.38 -12.16 0.99
CA ALA A 98 1.40 -13.04 1.56
C ALA A 98 2.20 -13.77 0.47
N GLU A 99 1.52 -14.24 -0.59
CA GLU A 99 2.18 -14.85 -1.75
C GLU A 99 3.10 -13.87 -2.49
N VAL A 100 2.66 -12.62 -2.66
CA VAL A 100 3.48 -11.56 -3.25
C VAL A 100 4.72 -11.28 -2.40
N ILE A 101 4.58 -11.13 -1.08
CA ILE A 101 5.73 -10.92 -0.18
C ILE A 101 6.71 -12.09 -0.29
N LYS A 102 6.19 -13.32 -0.27
CA LYS A 102 7.01 -14.54 -0.40
C LYS A 102 7.75 -14.59 -1.73
N LYS A 103 7.06 -14.31 -2.85
CA LYS A 103 7.65 -14.24 -4.20
C LYS A 103 8.82 -13.26 -4.23
N HIS A 104 8.65 -12.06 -3.68
CA HIS A 104 9.70 -11.05 -3.68
C HIS A 104 10.83 -11.34 -2.69
N SER A 105 10.58 -12.10 -1.62
CA SER A 105 11.58 -12.49 -0.61
C SER A 105 12.69 -13.37 -1.17
N SER A 106 12.43 -14.09 -2.27
CA SER A 106 13.44 -14.93 -2.96
C SER A 106 14.25 -14.18 -4.03
N THR A 107 14.06 -12.86 -4.19
CA THR A 107 14.80 -12.06 -5.18
C THR A 107 16.12 -11.53 -4.62
N GLU A 108 17.01 -11.04 -5.49
CA GLU A 108 18.31 -10.47 -5.07
C GLU A 108 18.18 -9.25 -4.13
N ASN A 109 17.02 -8.58 -4.17
CA ASN A 109 16.71 -7.43 -3.31
C ASN A 109 15.33 -7.65 -2.66
N PRO A 110 15.26 -8.45 -1.59
CA PRO A 110 14.00 -8.76 -0.91
C PRO A 110 13.42 -7.52 -0.23
N PRO A 111 12.09 -7.40 -0.16
CA PRO A 111 11.44 -6.28 0.49
C PRO A 111 11.70 -6.30 1.99
N ARG A 112 11.90 -5.12 2.57
CA ARG A 112 12.14 -4.95 4.02
C ARG A 112 10.98 -4.29 4.74
N CYS A 113 10.11 -3.61 4.02
CA CYS A 113 8.98 -2.89 4.59
C CYS A 113 7.75 -3.00 3.68
N LEU A 114 6.59 -3.21 4.28
CA LEU A 114 5.28 -3.01 3.66
C LEU A 114 4.70 -1.66 4.11
N ILE A 115 4.52 -0.76 3.16
CA ILE A 115 3.82 0.51 3.36
C ILE A 115 2.39 0.30 2.90
N TYR A 116 1.41 0.33 3.79
CA TYR A 116 0.04 -0.05 3.49
C TYR A 116 -0.95 1.06 3.86
N ASP A 117 -2.12 1.05 3.25
CA ASP A 117 -3.23 1.92 3.64
C ASP A 117 -3.82 1.48 4.97
N THR A 118 -3.99 2.41 5.92
CA THR A 118 -4.63 2.13 7.22
C THR A 118 -6.04 1.54 7.10
N LEU A 119 -6.75 1.73 5.99
CA LEU A 119 -8.03 1.06 5.73
C LEU A 119 -7.90 -0.46 5.52
N LEU A 120 -6.68 -0.99 5.46
CA LEU A 120 -6.37 -2.41 5.32
C LEU A 120 -5.62 -2.90 6.56
N PRO A 121 -6.25 -2.92 7.75
CA PRO A 121 -5.55 -3.26 8.99
C PRO A 121 -4.93 -4.67 8.96
N TRP A 122 -5.54 -5.61 8.26
CA TRP A 122 -5.02 -6.98 8.08
C TRP A 122 -3.66 -7.02 7.34
N ALA A 123 -3.30 -5.98 6.57
CA ALA A 123 -2.01 -5.92 5.90
C ALA A 123 -0.85 -5.81 6.90
N LEU A 124 -1.10 -5.22 8.08
CA LEU A 124 -0.15 -5.23 9.19
C LEU A 124 0.17 -6.66 9.62
N ASP A 125 -0.87 -7.47 9.83
CA ASP A 125 -0.71 -8.84 10.32
C ASP A 125 0.07 -9.68 9.31
N VAL A 126 -0.26 -9.56 8.01
CA VAL A 126 0.46 -10.22 6.91
C VAL A 126 1.94 -9.81 6.86
N ALA A 127 2.25 -8.53 7.10
CA ALA A 127 3.64 -8.06 7.16
C ALA A 127 4.40 -8.62 8.36
N GLN A 128 3.77 -8.65 9.54
CA GLN A 128 4.34 -9.20 10.76
C GLN A 128 4.62 -10.71 10.63
N ASP A 129 3.66 -11.46 10.10
CA ASP A 129 3.79 -12.90 9.84
C ASP A 129 4.91 -13.19 8.83
N SER A 130 5.13 -12.26 7.89
CA SER A 130 6.23 -12.33 6.92
C SER A 130 7.57 -11.84 7.46
N GLY A 131 7.62 -11.33 8.69
CA GLY A 131 8.85 -10.85 9.34
C GLY A 131 9.44 -9.58 8.72
N ILE A 132 8.63 -8.76 8.03
CA ILE A 132 9.06 -7.48 7.46
C ILE A 132 8.52 -6.31 8.29
N TYR A 133 9.20 -5.17 8.24
CA TYR A 133 8.69 -3.95 8.86
C TYR A 133 7.40 -3.49 8.17
N ASN A 134 6.65 -2.62 8.84
CA ASN A 134 5.41 -2.09 8.28
C ASN A 134 5.22 -0.60 8.60
N ALA A 135 4.66 0.13 7.64
CA ALA A 135 4.31 1.53 7.79
C ALA A 135 2.84 1.75 7.40
N ALA A 136 2.03 2.16 8.36
CA ALA A 136 0.63 2.46 8.19
C ALA A 136 0.47 3.85 7.57
N THR A 137 -0.33 4.02 6.51
CA THR A 137 -0.52 5.31 5.83
C THR A 137 -1.95 5.81 5.90
N PHE A 138 -2.11 7.07 6.31
CA PHE A 138 -3.36 7.81 6.18
C PHE A 138 -3.41 8.45 4.80
N SER A 139 -4.04 7.75 3.85
CA SER A 139 -4.24 8.19 2.46
C SER A 139 -5.30 9.29 2.32
N LEU A 140 -6.32 9.26 3.18
CA LEU A 140 -7.35 10.30 3.28
C LEU A 140 -6.86 11.48 4.12
N ASN A 141 -7.17 12.70 3.68
CA ASN A 141 -6.96 13.87 4.52
C ASN A 141 -7.92 13.88 5.73
N PRO A 142 -7.58 14.58 6.83
CA PRO A 142 -8.40 14.59 8.05
C PRO A 142 -9.86 15.01 7.82
N VAL A 143 -10.10 15.91 6.87
CA VAL A 143 -11.46 16.41 6.55
C VAL A 143 -12.30 15.34 5.88
N GLN A 144 -11.71 14.59 4.92
CA GLN A 144 -12.36 13.46 4.27
C GLN A 144 -12.65 12.34 5.27
N LEU A 145 -11.75 12.09 6.22
CA LEU A 145 -11.99 11.13 7.29
C LEU A 145 -13.19 11.53 8.17
N VAL A 146 -13.25 12.79 8.61
CA VAL A 146 -14.38 13.29 9.41
C VAL A 146 -15.69 13.21 8.64
N LEU A 147 -15.68 13.52 7.34
CA LEU A 147 -16.85 13.39 6.47
C LEU A 147 -17.31 11.93 6.36
N TYR A 148 -16.38 11.00 6.13
CA TYR A 148 -16.67 9.57 6.06
C TYR A 148 -17.29 9.07 7.37
N ILE A 149 -16.69 9.39 8.51
CA ILE A 149 -17.23 9.02 9.83
C ILE A 149 -18.66 9.56 9.97
N THR A 150 -18.90 10.83 9.64
CA THR A 150 -20.22 11.46 9.75
C THR A 150 -21.26 10.84 8.82
N MET A 151 -20.87 10.47 7.60
CA MET A 151 -21.75 9.81 6.63
C MET A 151 -22.05 8.37 7.05
N SER A 152 -21.04 7.63 7.51
CA SER A 152 -21.19 6.23 7.94
C SER A 152 -22.03 6.09 9.22
N PHE A 153 -22.01 7.09 10.12
CA PHE A 153 -22.90 7.14 11.30
C PHE A 153 -24.41 7.14 10.96
N LYS A 154 -24.80 7.48 9.72
CA LYS A 154 -26.21 7.46 9.28
C LYS A 154 -26.69 6.08 8.81
N GLY A 155 -25.91 5.02 8.97
CA GLY A 155 -26.31 3.63 8.68
C GLY A 155 -26.52 3.31 7.20
N SER A 156 -26.10 4.20 6.30
CA SER A 156 -26.31 4.04 4.85
C SER A 156 -25.26 3.17 4.15
N TYR A 157 -24.09 2.96 4.77
CA TYR A 157 -22.96 2.22 4.21
C TYR A 157 -22.22 1.41 5.29
N PRO A 158 -22.74 0.24 5.70
CA PRO A 158 -22.17 -0.55 6.79
C PRO A 158 -20.74 -1.05 6.48
N GLY A 159 -20.44 -1.54 5.27
CA GLY A 159 -19.07 -1.98 4.95
C GLY A 159 -18.06 -0.83 4.93
N ALA A 160 -18.47 0.37 4.50
CA ALA A 160 -17.61 1.55 4.57
C ALA A 160 -17.41 2.04 6.01
N TYR A 161 -18.42 1.88 6.88
CA TYR A 161 -18.27 2.11 8.32
C TYR A 161 -17.20 1.19 8.89
N ASP A 162 -17.33 -0.11 8.68
CA ASP A 162 -16.41 -1.11 9.22
C ASP A 162 -14.97 -0.89 8.72
N LEU A 163 -14.80 -0.56 7.44
CA LEU A 163 -13.50 -0.23 6.86
C LEU A 163 -12.86 1.00 7.54
N VAL A 164 -13.65 2.05 7.79
CA VAL A 164 -13.14 3.30 8.40
C VAL A 164 -12.81 3.11 9.88
N PHE A 165 -13.59 2.34 10.64
CA PHE A 165 -13.33 2.14 12.07
C PHE A 165 -12.27 1.07 12.33
N SER A 166 -12.22 0.02 11.51
CA SER A 166 -11.21 -1.05 11.63
C SER A 166 -9.77 -0.53 11.45
N ARG A 167 -9.59 0.62 10.79
CA ARG A 167 -8.27 1.26 10.63
C ARG A 167 -7.53 1.54 11.94
N PHE A 168 -8.24 1.68 13.05
CA PHE A 168 -7.67 1.96 14.37
C PHE A 168 -7.49 0.70 15.23
N SER A 169 -7.82 -0.47 14.69
CA SER A 169 -7.83 -1.73 15.47
C SER A 169 -6.45 -2.24 15.89
N ASN A 170 -5.43 -1.91 15.10
CA ASN A 170 -4.06 -2.41 15.31
C ASN A 170 -2.97 -1.39 14.94
N ILE A 171 -3.35 -0.11 14.74
CA ILE A 171 -2.43 0.91 14.25
C ILE A 171 -1.28 1.20 15.22
N GLU A 172 -1.49 1.00 16.51
CA GLU A 172 -0.49 1.12 17.57
C GLU A 172 0.63 0.08 17.46
N LYS A 173 0.39 -1.02 16.72
CA LYS A 173 1.39 -2.07 16.46
C LYS A 173 2.23 -1.76 15.23
N ALA A 174 1.88 -0.72 14.46
CA ALA A 174 2.62 -0.37 13.26
C ALA A 174 4.03 0.13 13.61
N THR A 175 5.03 -0.21 12.79
CA THR A 175 6.41 0.29 13.05
C THR A 175 6.48 1.80 12.83
N TRP A 176 5.76 2.30 11.83
CA TRP A 176 5.61 3.73 11.55
C TRP A 176 4.18 4.06 11.15
N VAL A 177 3.79 5.31 11.40
CA VAL A 177 2.52 5.88 10.93
C VAL A 177 2.85 7.11 10.09
N LEU A 178 2.44 7.09 8.82
CA LEU A 178 2.65 8.17 7.86
C LEU A 178 1.33 8.89 7.60
N TRP A 179 1.36 10.22 7.65
CA TRP A 179 0.21 11.06 7.33
C TRP A 179 0.40 11.74 5.99
N ASN A 180 -0.56 11.57 5.07
CA ASN A 180 -0.57 12.28 3.79
C ASN A 180 -1.18 13.68 3.93
N VAL A 181 -0.62 14.50 4.83
CA VAL A 181 -0.96 15.91 5.01
C VAL A 181 0.35 16.70 4.77
N PHE A 182 0.35 17.61 3.79
CA PHE A 182 1.54 18.36 3.36
C PHE A 182 2.15 19.17 4.53
N ASP A 183 3.45 19.01 4.83
CA ASP A 183 4.57 19.72 4.16
C ASP A 183 5.97 19.29 4.68
N ASP A 184 6.10 18.68 5.86
CA ASP A 184 7.43 18.46 6.49
C ASP A 184 7.97 17.00 6.47
N LEU A 185 7.26 16.04 5.86
CA LEU A 185 7.64 14.61 5.92
C LEU A 185 8.68 14.16 4.88
N GLU A 186 9.12 15.04 3.97
CA GLU A 186 10.08 14.64 2.92
C GLU A 186 11.46 14.31 3.48
N ASP A 187 11.90 15.03 4.51
CA ASP A 187 13.23 14.85 5.11
C ASP A 187 13.23 13.79 6.22
N GLU A 188 12.15 13.69 7.01
CA GLU A 188 12.05 12.71 8.10
C GLU A 188 11.79 11.29 7.60
N VAL A 189 10.87 11.07 6.65
CA VAL A 189 10.62 9.71 6.11
C VAL A 189 11.79 9.26 5.24
N GLY A 190 12.40 10.22 4.53
CA GLY A 190 13.64 9.99 3.79
C GLY A 190 14.73 9.44 4.70
N SER A 191 15.11 10.17 5.75
CA SER A 191 16.15 9.74 6.68
C SER A 191 15.77 8.48 7.46
N LEU A 192 14.54 8.36 7.98
CA LEU A 192 14.13 7.21 8.80
C LEU A 192 14.11 5.88 8.03
N VAL A 193 13.70 5.90 6.76
CA VAL A 193 13.67 4.70 5.90
C VAL A 193 15.05 4.44 5.29
N ILE A 194 15.84 5.47 5.00
CA ILE A 194 17.17 5.33 4.38
C ILE A 194 18.24 4.92 5.39
N ASP A 195 18.15 5.38 6.64
CA ASP A 195 19.18 5.16 7.66
C ASP A 195 18.99 3.82 8.40
N ARG A 196 17.82 3.17 8.25
CA ARG A 196 17.49 1.89 8.89
C ARG A 196 17.27 0.71 7.92
N LEU A 197 17.38 0.94 6.61
CA LEU A 197 17.40 -0.10 5.55
C LEU A 197 18.80 -0.27 4.97
#